data_AF-A0A937NCE9-F1
#
_entry.id   AF-A0A937NCE9-F1
#
_cell.length_a   1.000
_cell.length_b   1.000
_cell.length_c   1.000
_cell.angle_alpha   90.00
_cell.angle_beta   90.00
_cell.angle_gamma   90.00
#
_symmetry.space_group_name_H-M   'P 1'
#
loop_
_entity.id
_entity.type
_entity.pdbx_description
1 polymer ?
#
loop_
_entity_poly.entity_id
_entity_poly.type
_entity_poly.pdbx_seq_one_letter_code
_entity_poly.pdbx_strand_id
1 'polypeptide(L)'
;MTDSDQQKSEERKNLEAQLFPDGFTLRDEANAIVALAFRNGPIEDLHAGQRSELLSNPELSRITDDEMKMLMINACEHVAKLLELKETDPEEYYKKMMSYNHMYCRQWKR
;
A
#
# COMPACT_ATOMS: atom_id res chain seq x y z
N MET A 1 -13.38 1.46 27.85
CA MET A 1 -12.13 1.82 27.16
C MET A 1 -11.02 1.75 28.19
N THR A 2 -9.99 0.96 27.95
CA THR A 2 -8.86 0.81 28.88
C THR A 2 -7.85 1.95 28.71
N ASP A 3 -6.99 2.20 29.69
CA ASP A 3 -5.90 3.17 29.57
C ASP A 3 -5.00 2.89 28.35
N SER A 4 -4.82 1.61 28.00
CA SER A 4 -4.08 1.19 26.81
C SER A 4 -4.76 1.61 25.51
N ASP A 5 -6.10 1.59 25.43
CA ASP A 5 -6.83 1.97 24.22
C ASP A 5 -6.75 3.48 24.00
N GLN A 6 -6.81 4.26 25.08
CA GLN A 6 -6.67 5.72 25.03
C GLN A 6 -5.27 6.13 24.59
N GLN A 7 -4.24 5.46 25.11
CA GLN A 7 -2.85 5.73 24.72
C GLN A 7 -2.60 5.45 23.23
N LYS A 8 -3.08 4.30 22.71
CA LYS A 8 -2.97 3.97 21.28
C LYS A 8 -3.65 5.01 20.38
N SER A 9 -4.85 5.45 20.77
CA SER A 9 -5.62 6.45 20.01
C SER A 9 -4.92 7.81 19.95
N GLU A 10 -4.32 8.25 21.06
CA GLU A 10 -3.61 9.52 21.13
C GLU A 10 -2.30 9.49 20.32
N GLU A 11 -1.55 8.38 20.38
CA GLU A 11 -0.39 8.16 19.53
C GLU A 11 -0.74 8.24 18.05
N ARG A 12 -1.86 7.62 17.62
CA ARG A 12 -2.31 7.66 16.23
C ARG A 12 -2.59 9.11 15.79
N LYS A 13 -3.32 9.88 16.59
CA LYS A 13 -3.63 11.29 16.27
C LYS A 13 -2.37 12.15 16.17
N ASN A 14 -1.42 11.96 17.08
CA ASN A 14 -0.15 12.67 17.05
C ASN A 14 0.66 12.34 15.79
N LEU A 15 0.70 11.06 15.42
CA LEU A 15 1.35 10.62 14.19
C LEU A 15 0.65 11.20 12.95
N GLU A 16 -0.68 11.19 12.91
CA GLU A 16 -1.45 11.76 11.81
C GLU A 16 -1.16 13.24 11.63
N ALA A 17 -1.23 14.03 12.71
CA ALA A 17 -0.93 15.46 12.67
C ALA A 17 0.51 15.76 12.21
N GLN A 18 1.46 14.89 12.55
CA GLN A 18 2.86 15.04 12.15
C GLN A 18 3.09 14.72 10.67
N LEU A 19 2.50 13.62 10.17
CA LEU A 19 2.76 13.13 8.81
C LEU A 19 1.82 13.74 7.78
N PHE A 20 0.60 14.10 8.19
CA PHE A 20 -0.50 14.58 7.37
C PHE A 20 -1.15 15.81 8.04
N PRO A 21 -0.50 17.00 7.99
CA PRO A 21 -1.03 18.20 8.63
C PRO A 21 -2.40 18.63 8.09
N ASP A 22 -2.75 18.24 6.86
CA ASP A 22 -4.08 18.45 6.26
C ASP A 22 -5.04 17.26 6.45
N GLY A 23 -4.73 16.33 7.34
CA GLY A 23 -5.50 15.12 7.65
C GLY A 23 -5.20 13.91 6.74
N PHE A 24 -5.46 12.69 7.21
CA PHE A 24 -5.28 11.49 6.40
C PHE A 24 -6.55 11.15 5.60
N THR A 25 -6.46 11.14 4.26
CA THR A 25 -7.64 10.96 3.40
C THR A 25 -7.84 9.52 2.94
N LEU A 26 -9.04 9.21 2.42
CA LEU A 26 -9.29 7.92 1.75
C LEU A 26 -8.37 7.68 0.55
N ARG A 27 -7.95 8.76 -0.14
CA ARG A 27 -7.01 8.63 -1.26
C ARG A 27 -5.62 8.28 -0.77
N ASP A 28 -5.21 8.82 0.37
CA ASP A 28 -3.95 8.45 1.02
C ASP A 28 -3.94 7.00 1.48
N GLU A 29 -5.05 6.54 2.08
CA GLU A 29 -5.26 5.13 2.46
C GLU A 29 -5.19 4.22 1.22
N ALA A 30 -5.90 4.55 0.15
CA ALA A 30 -5.88 3.77 -1.08
C ALA A 30 -4.47 3.69 -1.72
N ASN A 31 -3.73 4.80 -1.73
CA ASN A 31 -2.34 4.81 -2.21
C ASN A 31 -1.46 3.88 -1.36
N ALA A 32 -1.62 3.90 -0.02
CA ALA A 32 -0.89 3.02 0.88
C ALA A 32 -1.19 1.54 0.63
N ILE A 33 -2.48 1.19 0.51
CA ILE A 33 -2.93 -0.18 0.23
C ILE A 33 -2.30 -0.67 -1.07
N VAL A 34 -2.36 0.13 -2.15
CA VAL A 34 -1.81 -0.26 -3.46
C VAL A 34 -0.28 -0.37 -3.40
N ALA A 35 0.40 0.57 -2.75
CA ALA A 35 1.84 0.50 -2.58
C ALA A 35 2.26 -0.76 -1.81
N LEU A 36 1.53 -1.12 -0.75
CA LEU A 36 1.84 -2.28 0.07
C LEU A 36 1.49 -3.59 -0.62
N ALA A 37 0.27 -3.72 -1.15
CA ALA A 37 -0.24 -4.98 -1.66
C ALA A 37 0.18 -5.28 -3.10
N PHE A 38 0.41 -4.25 -3.92
CA PHE A 38 0.70 -4.45 -5.34
C PHE A 38 2.14 -4.10 -5.71
N ARG A 39 2.63 -2.91 -5.33
CA ARG A 39 3.99 -2.48 -5.70
C ARG A 39 5.09 -3.30 -5.02
N ASN A 40 4.88 -3.68 -3.76
CA ASN A 40 5.86 -4.44 -2.97
C ASN A 40 5.57 -5.93 -3.09
N GLY A 41 5.88 -6.52 -4.24
CA GLY A 41 5.57 -7.90 -4.57
C GLY A 41 6.20 -8.33 -5.88
N PRO A 42 5.68 -9.35 -6.56
CA PRO A 42 6.29 -9.91 -7.78
C PRO A 42 6.43 -8.90 -8.93
N ILE A 43 5.73 -7.75 -8.87
CA ILE A 43 5.90 -6.69 -9.86
C ILE A 43 7.28 -6.04 -9.79
N GLU A 44 7.94 -6.08 -8.63
CA GLU A 44 9.29 -5.57 -8.44
C GLU A 44 10.31 -6.33 -9.28
N ASP A 45 10.18 -7.66 -9.29
CA ASP A 45 11.00 -8.54 -10.12
C ASP A 45 10.78 -8.30 -11.61
N LEU A 46 9.53 -7.99 -12.01
CA LEU A 46 9.18 -7.69 -13.39
C LEU A 46 9.67 -6.30 -13.84
N HIS A 47 9.77 -5.34 -12.92
CA HIS A 47 10.16 -3.96 -13.26
C HIS A 47 11.65 -3.65 -13.07
N ALA A 48 12.43 -4.50 -12.40
CA ALA A 48 13.84 -4.25 -12.10
C ALA A 48 14.83 -4.59 -13.24
N GLY A 49 14.35 -5.07 -14.39
CA GLY A 49 15.16 -5.53 -15.52
C GLY A 49 15.81 -4.43 -16.38
N GLN A 50 16.68 -4.84 -17.31
CA GLN A 50 17.25 -3.95 -18.33
C GLN A 50 16.20 -3.55 -19.39
N ARG A 51 16.41 -2.40 -20.04
CA ARG A 51 15.54 -1.94 -21.13
C ARG A 51 15.55 -2.96 -22.29
N SER A 52 14.37 -3.35 -22.75
CA SER A 52 14.18 -4.24 -23.90
C SER A 52 13.22 -3.62 -24.93
N GLU A 53 13.13 -4.23 -26.12
CA GLU A 53 12.23 -3.81 -27.19
C GLU A 53 10.75 -3.82 -26.76
N LEU A 54 10.38 -4.71 -25.82
CA LEU A 54 9.05 -4.76 -25.21
C LEU A 54 8.66 -3.41 -24.60
N LEU A 55 9.61 -2.60 -24.13
CA LEU A 55 9.32 -1.29 -23.51
C LEU A 55 9.04 -0.18 -24.53
N SER A 56 9.35 -0.39 -25.81
CA SER A 56 9.16 0.61 -26.88
C SER A 56 8.15 0.22 -27.94
N ASN A 57 7.79 -1.06 -28.05
CA ASN A 57 6.80 -1.53 -28.99
C ASN A 57 5.45 -1.78 -28.28
N PRO A 58 4.37 -1.05 -28.59
CA PRO A 58 3.07 -1.23 -27.94
C PRO A 58 2.34 -2.51 -28.37
N GLU A 59 2.71 -3.13 -29.50
CA GLU A 59 2.09 -4.36 -30.00
C GLU A 59 2.57 -5.62 -29.27
N LEU A 60 3.62 -5.51 -28.45
CA LEU A 60 4.20 -6.63 -27.71
C LEU A 60 3.70 -6.61 -26.26
N SER A 61 3.19 -7.76 -25.79
CA SER A 61 2.84 -7.92 -24.38
C SER A 61 4.09 -7.90 -23.48
N ARG A 62 3.96 -7.28 -22.31
CA ARG A 62 5.03 -7.17 -21.30
C ARG A 62 4.84 -8.13 -20.13
N ILE A 63 3.61 -8.61 -19.94
CA ILE A 63 3.20 -9.46 -18.83
C ILE A 63 2.33 -10.55 -19.45
N THR A 64 2.73 -11.80 -19.24
CA THR A 64 1.96 -12.98 -19.63
C THR A 64 0.74 -13.15 -18.74
N ASP A 65 -0.25 -13.94 -19.18
CA ASP A 65 -1.45 -14.20 -18.37
C ASP A 65 -1.11 -14.87 -17.03
N ASP A 66 -0.12 -15.78 -17.02
CA ASP A 66 0.35 -16.44 -15.81
C ASP A 66 1.04 -15.46 -14.84
N GLU A 67 1.88 -14.57 -15.35
CA GLU A 67 2.48 -13.49 -14.54
C GLU A 67 1.41 -12.55 -13.99
N MET A 68 0.41 -12.21 -14.81
CA MET A 68 -0.68 -11.37 -14.36
C MET A 68 -1.51 -12.05 -13.27
N LYS A 69 -1.82 -13.33 -13.44
CA LYS A 69 -2.52 -14.12 -12.42
C LYS A 69 -1.75 -14.19 -11.11
N MET A 70 -0.43 -14.41 -11.18
CA MET A 70 0.45 -14.41 -10.01
C MET A 70 0.41 -13.06 -9.27
N LEU A 71 0.55 -11.95 -10.01
CA LEU A 71 0.46 -10.60 -9.46
C LEU A 71 -0.88 -10.34 -8.75
N MET A 72 -1.99 -10.75 -9.36
CA MET A 72 -3.32 -10.56 -8.80
C MET A 72 -3.53 -11.38 -7.53
N ILE A 73 -3.13 -12.67 -7.52
CA ILE A 73 -3.24 -13.52 -6.34
C ILE A 73 -2.44 -12.94 -5.18
N ASN A 74 -1.18 -12.54 -5.43
CA ASN A 74 -0.33 -11.96 -4.40
C ASN A 74 -0.92 -10.66 -3.82
N ALA A 75 -1.47 -9.79 -4.66
CA ALA A 75 -2.12 -8.57 -4.22
C ALA A 75 -3.38 -8.85 -3.40
N CYS A 76 -4.22 -9.80 -3.84
CA CYS A 76 -5.42 -10.21 -3.11
C CYS A 76 -5.07 -10.78 -1.72
N GLU A 77 -4.03 -11.60 -1.60
CA GLU A 77 -3.57 -12.13 -0.31
C GLU A 77 -3.14 -11.01 0.66
N HIS A 78 -2.42 -10.00 0.16
CA HIS A 78 -2.01 -8.86 0.98
C HIS A 78 -3.20 -7.98 1.38
N VAL A 79 -4.11 -7.69 0.44
CA VAL A 79 -5.34 -6.94 0.75
C VAL A 79 -6.19 -7.68 1.77
N ALA A 80 -6.35 -9.00 1.65
CA ALA A 80 -7.09 -9.80 2.62
C ALA A 80 -6.51 -9.66 4.03
N LYS A 81 -5.18 -9.76 4.18
CA LYS A 81 -4.48 -9.52 5.47
C LYS A 81 -4.67 -8.10 6.00
N LEU A 82 -4.71 -7.11 5.11
CA LEU A 82 -4.97 -5.72 5.50
C LEU A 82 -6.40 -5.51 5.97
N LEU A 83 -7.38 -6.14 5.31
CA LEU A 83 -8.79 -6.09 5.70
C LEU A 83 -9.03 -6.81 7.03
N GLU A 84 -8.42 -7.98 7.21
CA GLU A 84 -8.43 -8.69 8.50
C GLU A 84 -7.83 -7.81 9.60
N LEU A 85 -6.66 -7.22 9.37
CA LEU A 85 -6.02 -6.31 10.33
C LEU A 85 -6.92 -5.10 10.65
N LYS A 86 -7.62 -4.55 9.65
CA LYS A 86 -8.56 -3.44 9.83
C LYS A 86 -9.73 -3.82 10.74
N GLU A 87 -10.16 -5.08 10.72
CA GLU A 87 -11.22 -5.59 11.59
C GLU A 87 -10.70 -5.94 12.99
N THR A 88 -9.53 -6.56 13.10
CA THR A 88 -9.00 -7.09 14.36
C THR A 88 -8.21 -6.08 15.19
N ASP A 89 -7.46 -5.18 14.54
CA ASP A 89 -6.71 -4.08 15.17
C ASP A 89 -6.71 -2.83 14.25
N PRO A 90 -7.82 -2.06 14.25
CA PRO A 90 -7.96 -0.87 13.42
C PRO A 90 -6.85 0.18 13.65
N GLU A 91 -6.36 0.32 14.89
CA GLU A 91 -5.34 1.30 15.24
C GLU A 91 -4.00 0.95 14.59
N GLU A 92 -3.60 -0.32 14.65
CA GLU A 92 -2.38 -0.80 13.97
C GLU A 92 -2.51 -0.71 12.45
N TYR A 93 -3.69 -1.06 11.90
CA TYR A 93 -3.98 -0.88 10.48
C TYR A 93 -3.73 0.58 10.04
N TYR A 94 -4.32 1.56 10.75
CA TYR A 94 -4.18 2.97 10.39
C TYR A 94 -2.73 3.46 10.53
N LYS A 95 -2.02 3.07 11.60
CA LYS A 95 -0.59 3.36 11.76
C LYS A 95 0.22 2.85 10.56
N LYS A 96 -0.06 1.63 10.10
CA LYS A 96 0.60 1.02 8.94
C LYS A 96 0.28 1.77 7.64
N MET A 97 -0.97 2.17 7.41
CA MET A 97 -1.36 2.93 6.21
C MET A 97 -0.69 4.31 6.15
N MET A 98 -0.68 5.04 7.27
CA MET A 98 0.00 6.33 7.36
C MET A 98 1.50 6.20 7.10
N SER A 99 2.16 5.21 7.71
CA SER A 99 3.58 4.95 7.52
C SER A 99 3.91 4.62 6.06
N TYR A 100 3.18 3.68 5.43
CA TYR A 100 3.44 3.29 4.05
C TYR A 100 3.16 4.41 3.05
N ASN A 101 2.08 5.17 3.23
CA ASN A 101 1.82 6.33 2.40
C ASN A 101 2.99 7.34 2.51
N HIS A 102 3.41 7.65 3.73
CA HIS A 102 4.48 8.61 3.99
C HIS A 102 5.83 8.18 3.38
N MET A 103 6.12 6.87 3.34
CA MET A 103 7.36 6.35 2.76
C MET A 103 7.32 6.29 1.22
N TYR A 104 6.21 5.87 0.63
CA TYR A 104 6.19 5.46 -0.78
C TYR A 104 5.26 6.28 -1.69
N CYS A 105 4.32 7.04 -1.13
CA CYS A 105 3.23 7.65 -1.89
C CYS A 105 3.22 9.19 -1.87
N ARG A 106 4.18 9.85 -1.21
CA ARG A 106 4.24 11.33 -1.12
C ARG A 106 4.22 12.06 -2.46
N GLN A 107 4.74 11.43 -3.50
CA GLN A 107 4.80 11.99 -4.86
C GLN A 107 3.63 11.51 -5.73
N TRP A 108 2.71 10.71 -5.18
CA TRP A 108 1.54 10.24 -5.89
C TRP A 108 0.43 11.25 -5.79
N LYS A 109 -0.57 11.13 -6.67
CA LYS A 109 -1.77 11.96 -6.62
C LYS A 109 -2.58 11.65 -5.36
N ARG A 110 -2.75 12.67 -4.52
CA ARG A 110 -3.67 12.74 -3.38
C ARG A 110 -5.06 13.17 -3.81
#